data_AF-A0A350CJ67-F1
#
_entry.id   AF-A0A350CJ67-F1
#
_cell.length_a   1.000
_cell.length_b   1.000
_cell.length_c   1.000
_cell.angle_alpha   90.00
_cell.angle_beta   90.00
_cell.angle_gamma   90.00
#
_symmetry.space_group_name_H-M   'P 1'
#
loop_
_entity.id
_entity.type
_entity.pdbx_description
1 polymer ?
#
loop_
_entity_poly.entity_id
_entity_poly.type
_entity_poly.pdbx_seq_one_letter_code
_entity_poly.pdbx_strand_id
1 'polypeptide(L)'
;LARPVESKAQIAQVGAISANNDKAIGNLIADAMQRVGRDGVITVEEGKGSSTTLEFAEGMQFDKGYISPYFVTQAEDMKCVLEDCLILLFEKKISSLREFVPLLEKVARTGKPLLVVAEDVDSEALTALVVNKLRGVLKICAVKAPGFGDRRKAMLGDMAVLTGGTLISEDLGIRLENVEVGHLGSARRVEVGKDDCTIIEGAGRSEDIKVRVQQIRDHIEKTDSDYDREKFQERLAKLTGGVAVISVGASTEAEMKQTKARMEDALHATRAAVEEGILPGGGVALLRAISAVEKLELPGDEAIGARIIAKALEAPARTIAENCGKDGAVIADEIRQLSGSMGYDAASDEYVDMLKAGILDPAKVVRNALSNAASIAGLMLTTSVLVTKTEDADGGKKPASEGVIR
;
A
#
# COMPACT_ATOMS: atom_id res chain seq x y z
N LEU A 1 -17.69 -18.55 -4.05
CA LEU A 1 -18.41 -17.40 -4.64
C LEU A 1 -17.45 -16.43 -5.35
N ALA A 2 -16.21 -16.29 -4.89
CA ALA A 2 -15.22 -15.45 -5.55
C ALA A 2 -15.00 -15.90 -7.00
N ARG A 3 -14.89 -14.93 -7.91
CA ARG A 3 -14.55 -15.13 -9.32
C ARG A 3 -13.33 -14.29 -9.67
N PRO A 4 -12.39 -14.81 -10.48
CA PRO A 4 -11.30 -13.99 -11.02
C PRO A 4 -11.84 -12.76 -11.76
N VAL A 5 -11.08 -11.68 -11.76
CA VAL A 5 -11.37 -10.51 -12.60
C VAL A 5 -10.91 -10.82 -14.01
N GLU A 6 -11.84 -10.81 -14.95
CA GLU A 6 -11.60 -11.23 -16.35
C GLU A 6 -11.58 -10.05 -17.32
N SER A 7 -12.10 -8.89 -16.91
CA SER A 7 -12.27 -7.75 -17.81
C SER A 7 -11.91 -6.43 -17.16
N LYS A 8 -11.45 -5.49 -18.00
CA LYS A 8 -11.27 -4.08 -17.64
C LYS A 8 -12.54 -3.46 -17.08
N ALA A 9 -13.72 -3.84 -17.60
CA ALA A 9 -15.00 -3.35 -17.12
C ALA A 9 -15.25 -3.68 -15.65
N GLN A 10 -14.89 -4.89 -15.21
CA GLN A 10 -14.99 -5.29 -13.80
C GLN A 10 -14.02 -4.49 -12.92
N ILE A 11 -12.80 -4.21 -13.39
CA ILE A 11 -11.86 -3.33 -12.68
C ILE A 11 -12.46 -1.93 -12.53
N ALA A 12 -13.03 -1.37 -13.61
CA ALA A 12 -13.65 -0.06 -13.56
C ALA A 12 -14.87 -0.02 -12.61
N GLN A 13 -15.66 -1.09 -12.55
CA GLN A 13 -16.80 -1.22 -11.64
C GLN A 13 -16.36 -1.24 -10.17
N VAL A 14 -15.37 -2.06 -9.82
CA VAL A 14 -14.80 -2.11 -8.46
C VAL A 14 -14.24 -0.73 -8.08
N GLY A 15 -13.49 -0.10 -8.99
CA GLY A 15 -12.91 1.22 -8.76
C GLY A 15 -14.00 2.29 -8.57
N ALA A 16 -15.04 2.28 -9.40
CA ALA A 16 -16.14 3.24 -9.30
C ALA A 16 -16.89 3.10 -7.97
N ILE A 17 -17.22 1.88 -7.54
CA ILE A 17 -17.93 1.64 -6.28
C ILE A 17 -17.12 2.10 -5.09
N SER A 18 -15.84 1.72 -5.04
CA SER A 18 -14.93 2.16 -4.00
C SER A 18 -14.72 3.68 -4.00
N ALA A 19 -14.83 4.33 -5.17
CA ALA A 19 -14.78 5.79 -5.32
C ALA A 19 -16.14 6.49 -5.10
N ASN A 20 -17.07 5.85 -4.38
CA ASN A 20 -18.43 6.35 -4.14
C ASN A 20 -19.24 6.56 -5.44
N ASN A 21 -19.29 5.52 -6.27
CA ASN A 21 -19.95 5.48 -7.59
C ASN A 21 -19.41 6.46 -8.64
N ASP A 22 -18.18 6.93 -8.48
CA ASP A 22 -17.52 7.81 -9.44
C ASP A 22 -16.93 7.01 -10.61
N LYS A 23 -17.68 6.97 -11.72
CA LYS A 23 -17.29 6.24 -12.93
C LYS A 23 -16.05 6.83 -13.60
N ALA A 24 -15.80 8.14 -13.46
CA ALA A 24 -14.63 8.76 -14.06
C ALA A 24 -13.36 8.24 -13.37
N ILE A 25 -13.37 8.19 -12.04
CA ILE A 25 -12.29 7.60 -11.23
C ILE A 25 -12.09 6.12 -11.58
N GLY A 26 -13.17 5.33 -11.59
CA GLY A 26 -13.10 3.90 -11.90
C GLY A 26 -12.49 3.61 -13.28
N ASN A 27 -12.90 4.37 -14.31
CA ASN A 27 -12.35 4.23 -15.66
C ASN A 27 -10.88 4.62 -15.73
N LEU A 28 -10.48 5.72 -15.08
CA LEU A 28 -9.09 6.20 -15.08
C LEU A 28 -8.16 5.18 -14.41
N ILE A 29 -8.58 4.59 -13.29
CA ILE A 29 -7.84 3.52 -12.61
C ILE A 29 -7.74 2.27 -13.50
N ALA A 30 -8.84 1.88 -14.16
CA ALA A 30 -8.84 0.75 -15.07
C ALA A 30 -7.93 0.97 -16.30
N ASP A 31 -7.86 2.19 -16.82
CA ASP A 31 -6.94 2.60 -17.88
C ASP A 31 -5.48 2.51 -17.42
N ALA A 32 -5.19 3.02 -16.23
CA ALA A 32 -3.87 2.93 -15.62
C ALA A 32 -3.44 1.47 -15.46
N MET A 33 -4.27 0.63 -14.81
CA MET A 33 -3.98 -0.79 -14.58
C MET A 33 -3.78 -1.58 -15.86
N GLN A 34 -4.57 -1.31 -16.91
CA GLN A 34 -4.42 -2.00 -18.19
C GLN A 34 -3.06 -1.71 -18.83
N ARG A 35 -2.54 -0.49 -18.65
CA ARG A 35 -1.31 -0.05 -19.31
C ARG A 35 -0.04 -0.38 -18.53
N VAL A 36 -0.07 -0.29 -17.20
CA VAL A 36 1.08 -0.71 -16.36
C VAL A 36 1.13 -2.23 -16.15
N GLY A 37 0.01 -2.92 -16.35
CA GLY A 37 -0.10 -4.36 -16.15
C GLY A 37 -0.25 -4.75 -14.68
N ARG A 38 -0.25 -6.06 -14.41
CA ARG A 38 -0.53 -6.62 -13.07
C ARG A 38 0.51 -6.20 -12.03
N ASP A 39 1.78 -6.15 -12.42
CA ASP A 39 2.90 -5.83 -11.54
C ASP A 39 3.30 -4.34 -11.59
N GLY A 40 2.53 -3.55 -12.33
CA GLY A 40 2.76 -2.13 -12.51
C GLY A 40 2.37 -1.31 -11.28
N VAL A 41 3.07 -0.20 -11.09
CA VAL A 41 2.84 0.68 -9.94
C VAL A 41 1.95 1.83 -10.37
N ILE A 42 0.93 2.11 -9.58
CA ILE A 42 0.08 3.28 -9.76
C ILE A 42 0.23 4.13 -8.49
N THR A 43 0.52 5.41 -8.65
CA THR A 43 0.59 6.37 -7.55
C THR A 43 -0.42 7.48 -7.80
N VAL A 44 -0.97 8.02 -6.71
CA VAL A 44 -1.93 9.13 -6.75
C VAL A 44 -1.28 10.31 -6.03
N GLU A 45 -1.15 11.43 -6.74
CA GLU A 45 -0.55 12.65 -6.19
C GLU A 45 -1.47 13.86 -6.34
N GLU A 46 -1.16 14.92 -5.59
CA GLU A 46 -1.86 16.20 -5.70
C GLU A 46 -1.41 16.93 -6.97
N GLY A 47 -2.36 17.22 -7.86
CA GLY A 47 -2.13 17.92 -9.11
C GLY A 47 -2.12 19.44 -8.92
N LYS A 48 -1.38 20.16 -9.77
CA LYS A 48 -1.37 21.64 -9.76
C LYS A 48 -2.50 22.27 -10.57
N GLY A 49 -3.15 21.49 -11.43
CA GLY A 49 -4.23 21.93 -12.31
C GLY A 49 -5.62 21.64 -11.73
N SER A 50 -6.66 22.14 -12.39
CA SER A 50 -8.05 21.85 -12.04
C SER A 50 -8.54 20.49 -12.53
N SER A 51 -7.83 19.88 -13.51
CA SER A 51 -8.19 18.60 -14.12
C SER A 51 -7.29 17.48 -13.62
N THR A 52 -7.88 16.32 -13.35
CA THR A 52 -7.11 15.10 -13.09
C THR A 52 -6.46 14.57 -14.37
N THR A 53 -5.17 14.28 -14.32
CA THR A 53 -4.39 13.73 -15.43
C THR A 53 -3.81 12.37 -15.07
N LEU A 54 -3.60 11.53 -16.10
CA LEU A 54 -2.92 10.24 -16.00
C LEU A 54 -1.66 10.31 -16.86
N GLU A 55 -0.51 10.22 -16.21
CA GLU A 55 0.81 10.24 -16.84
C GLU A 55 1.53 8.92 -16.62
N PHE A 56 2.37 8.54 -17.57
CA PHE A 56 3.17 7.31 -17.49
C PHE A 56 4.63 7.71 -17.44
N ALA A 57 5.28 7.30 -16.37
CA ALA A 57 6.66 7.61 -16.06
C ALA A 57 7.51 6.34 -15.98
N GLU A 58 8.80 6.48 -16.26
CA GLU A 58 9.79 5.47 -15.88
C GLU A 58 9.96 5.49 -14.36
N GLY A 59 9.94 4.33 -13.72
CA GLY A 59 10.06 4.23 -12.27
C GLY A 59 10.04 2.79 -11.79
N MET A 60 10.17 2.61 -10.47
CA MET A 60 10.30 1.30 -9.84
C MET A 60 9.77 1.33 -8.41
N GLN A 61 9.08 0.26 -7.99
CA GLN A 61 8.72 0.04 -6.59
C GLN A 61 9.44 -1.21 -6.04
N PHE A 62 9.82 -1.14 -4.76
CA PHE A 62 10.37 -2.27 -4.02
C PHE A 62 9.83 -2.34 -2.58
N ASP A 63 9.89 -3.53 -2.01
CA ASP A 63 9.27 -3.96 -0.75
C ASP A 63 10.12 -3.63 0.48
N LYS A 64 10.64 -2.40 0.56
CA LYS A 64 11.34 -1.90 1.75
C LYS A 64 10.92 -0.46 2.02
N GLY A 65 10.25 -0.24 3.15
CA GLY A 65 9.90 1.09 3.61
C GLY A 65 10.97 1.75 4.47
N TYR A 66 10.58 2.87 5.10
CA TYR A 66 11.47 3.64 5.96
C TYR A 66 11.96 2.81 7.17
N ILE A 67 13.23 2.97 7.53
CA ILE A 67 13.79 2.32 8.73
C ILE A 67 13.20 2.92 10.01
N SER A 68 12.83 4.20 9.98
CA SER A 68 12.26 4.93 11.12
C SER A 68 11.04 5.75 10.71
N PRO A 69 9.90 5.66 11.44
CA PRO A 69 8.74 6.52 11.22
C PRO A 69 9.05 8.01 11.37
N TYR A 70 10.15 8.36 12.04
CA TYR A 70 10.55 9.76 12.19
C TYR A 70 10.96 10.40 10.85
N PHE A 71 11.15 9.64 9.76
CA PHE A 71 11.37 10.21 8.43
C PHE A 71 10.09 10.69 7.72
N VAL A 72 8.90 10.30 8.20
CA VAL A 72 7.60 10.69 7.62
C VAL A 72 7.52 12.22 7.45
N THR A 73 7.09 12.65 6.26
CA THR A 73 6.87 14.06 5.91
C THR A 73 5.38 14.38 5.80
N GLN A 74 4.55 13.39 5.45
CA GLN A 74 3.09 13.47 5.43
C GLN A 74 2.52 12.57 6.53
N ALA A 75 2.19 13.17 7.67
CA ALA A 75 1.73 12.44 8.85
C ALA A 75 0.34 11.81 8.69
N GLU A 76 -0.52 12.40 7.85
CA GLU A 76 -1.86 11.88 7.55
C GLU A 76 -1.78 10.52 6.86
N ASP A 77 -0.91 10.40 5.85
CA ASP A 77 -0.74 9.18 5.06
C ASP A 77 0.35 8.25 5.61
N MET A 78 1.07 8.67 6.67
CA MET A 78 2.27 8.00 7.17
C MET A 78 3.31 7.71 6.06
N LYS A 79 3.48 8.66 5.13
CA LYS A 79 4.42 8.57 4.00
C LYS A 79 5.56 9.58 4.13
N CYS A 80 6.74 9.20 3.65
CA CYS A 80 7.83 10.13 3.37
C CYS A 80 7.87 10.42 1.86
N VAL A 81 7.52 11.63 1.47
CA VAL A 81 7.60 12.12 0.09
C VAL A 81 8.81 13.04 -0.05
N LEU A 82 9.69 12.71 -1.00
CA LEU A 82 10.89 13.48 -1.34
C LEU A 82 10.79 13.94 -2.81
N GLU A 83 10.71 15.25 -3.04
CA GLU A 83 10.66 15.87 -4.38
C GLU A 83 12.06 16.35 -4.80
N ASP A 84 12.41 16.18 -6.08
CA ASP A 84 13.73 16.44 -6.69
C ASP A 84 14.89 15.92 -5.82
N CYS A 85 14.87 14.62 -5.54
CA CYS A 85 15.76 14.01 -4.55
C CYS A 85 16.98 13.33 -5.18
N LEU A 86 18.07 13.33 -4.42
CA LEU A 86 19.26 12.54 -4.69
C LEU A 86 19.13 11.16 -4.03
N ILE A 87 19.75 10.15 -4.62
CA ILE A 87 19.63 8.75 -4.18
C ILE A 87 21.02 8.16 -3.99
N LEU A 88 21.36 7.78 -2.76
CA LEU A 88 22.54 6.99 -2.44
C LEU A 88 22.19 5.51 -2.53
N LEU A 89 22.94 4.75 -3.34
CA LEU A 89 22.84 3.31 -3.47
C LEU A 89 24.10 2.66 -2.92
N PHE A 90 24.05 2.14 -1.70
CA PHE A 90 25.21 1.60 -0.98
C PHE A 90 25.02 0.11 -0.70
N GLU A 91 26.01 -0.71 -1.07
CA GLU A 91 25.88 -2.18 -0.93
C GLU A 91 25.91 -2.65 0.53
N LYS A 92 26.65 -1.95 1.38
CA LYS A 92 26.98 -2.36 2.76
C LYS A 92 26.17 -1.60 3.80
N LYS A 93 26.44 -1.91 5.08
CA LYS A 93 25.83 -1.23 6.23
C LYS A 93 26.48 0.12 6.47
N ILE A 94 25.68 1.12 6.83
CA ILE A 94 26.17 2.41 7.32
C ILE A 94 26.19 2.36 8.84
N SER A 95 27.35 1.95 9.39
CA SER A 95 27.55 1.83 10.84
C SER A 95 28.04 3.13 11.47
N SER A 96 28.99 3.80 10.81
CA SER A 96 29.68 4.99 11.32
C SER A 96 29.14 6.26 10.68
N LEU A 97 28.64 7.19 11.49
CA LEU A 97 28.26 8.52 11.01
C LEU A 97 29.46 9.28 10.45
N ARG A 98 30.66 9.06 10.98
CA ARG A 98 31.88 9.80 10.57
C ARG A 98 32.20 9.60 9.09
N GLU A 99 31.99 8.39 8.59
CA GLU A 99 32.22 8.07 7.17
C GLU A 99 31.14 8.67 6.27
N PHE A 100 29.96 8.95 6.82
CA PHE A 100 28.83 9.47 6.06
C PHE A 100 28.71 11.01 6.10
N VAL A 101 29.25 11.66 7.13
CA VAL A 101 29.25 13.12 7.30
C VAL A 101 29.73 13.88 6.06
N PRO A 102 30.86 13.51 5.40
CA PRO A 102 31.34 14.24 4.22
C PRO A 102 30.29 14.31 3.10
N LEU A 103 29.56 13.21 2.88
CA LEU A 103 28.49 13.18 1.88
C LEU A 103 27.27 14.00 2.32
N LEU A 104 26.86 13.88 3.59
CA LEU A 104 25.74 14.65 4.14
C LEU A 104 25.97 16.16 4.03
N GLU A 105 27.20 16.64 4.29
CA GLU A 105 27.55 18.05 4.15
C GLU A 105 27.46 18.53 2.69
N LYS A 106 27.94 17.71 1.74
CA LYS A 106 27.84 18.01 0.31
C LYS A 106 26.39 18.09 -0.13
N VAL A 107 25.56 17.12 0.27
CA VAL A 107 24.13 17.11 -0.07
C VAL A 107 23.38 18.26 0.58
N ALA A 108 23.66 18.59 1.85
CA ALA A 108 23.06 19.73 2.53
C ALA A 108 23.30 21.05 1.78
N ARG A 109 24.48 21.24 1.17
CA ARG A 109 24.79 22.43 0.35
C ARG A 109 23.95 22.52 -0.93
N THR A 110 23.48 21.39 -1.47
CA THR A 110 22.58 21.39 -2.64
C THR A 110 21.15 21.80 -2.29
N GLY A 111 20.76 21.69 -1.01
CA GLY A 111 19.38 21.90 -0.55
C GLY A 111 18.38 20.81 -0.99
N LYS A 112 18.83 19.82 -1.78
CA LYS A 112 18.00 18.71 -2.26
C LYS A 112 17.81 17.65 -1.19
N PRO A 113 16.65 16.96 -1.16
CA PRO A 113 16.46 15.81 -0.29
C PRO A 113 17.34 14.61 -0.69
N LEU A 114 17.59 13.71 0.27
CA LEU A 114 18.38 12.49 0.08
C LEU A 114 17.58 11.23 0.44
N LEU A 115 17.50 10.27 -0.47
CA LEU A 115 17.14 8.90 -0.17
C LEU A 115 18.42 8.08 0.04
N VAL A 116 18.49 7.33 1.13
CA VAL A 116 19.57 6.38 1.40
C VAL A 116 19.04 4.96 1.27
N VAL A 117 19.56 4.21 0.29
CA VAL A 117 19.28 2.79 0.12
C VAL A 117 20.57 2.03 0.46
N ALA A 118 20.59 1.32 1.59
CA ALA A 118 21.75 0.59 2.09
C ALA A 118 21.38 -0.81 2.58
N GLU A 119 22.34 -1.73 2.79
CA GLU A 119 22.04 -3.01 3.46
C GLU A 119 21.29 -2.79 4.78
N ASP A 120 21.84 -1.89 5.59
CA ASP A 120 21.25 -1.44 6.84
C ASP A 120 21.84 -0.08 7.23
N VAL A 121 21.16 0.61 8.14
CA VAL A 121 21.67 1.80 8.82
C VAL A 121 21.62 1.54 10.32
N ASP A 122 22.79 1.39 10.95
CA ASP A 122 22.86 1.01 12.35
C ASP A 122 22.37 2.13 13.27
N SER A 123 22.02 1.77 14.51
CA SER A 123 21.36 2.65 15.47
C SER A 123 22.06 3.99 15.70
N GLU A 124 23.39 4.03 15.72
CA GLU A 124 24.15 5.28 15.91
C GLU A 124 23.94 6.24 14.73
N ALA A 125 24.21 5.77 13.51
CA ALA A 125 24.01 6.56 12.30
C ALA A 125 22.54 6.95 12.13
N LEU A 126 21.62 6.00 12.32
CA LEU A 126 20.17 6.22 12.20
C LEU A 126 19.69 7.32 13.16
N THR A 127 20.12 7.27 14.43
CA THR A 127 19.74 8.27 15.43
C THR A 127 20.18 9.67 15.00
N ALA A 128 21.41 9.80 14.50
CA ALA A 128 21.92 11.07 14.01
C ALA A 128 21.15 11.59 12.79
N LEU A 129 20.80 10.72 11.83
CA LEU A 129 19.99 11.11 10.67
C LEU A 129 18.60 11.61 11.10
N VAL A 130 17.96 10.88 12.00
CA VAL A 130 16.64 11.23 12.54
C VAL A 130 16.68 12.57 13.27
N VAL A 131 17.68 12.79 14.14
CA VAL A 131 17.83 14.06 14.87
C VAL A 131 18.04 15.23 13.91
N ASN A 132 18.87 15.08 12.89
CA ASN A 132 19.10 16.13 11.89
C ASN A 132 17.86 16.40 11.03
N LYS A 133 17.08 15.37 10.70
CA LYS A 133 15.78 15.54 10.03
C LYS A 133 14.80 16.30 10.90
N LEU A 134 14.65 15.92 12.18
CA LEU A 134 13.74 16.58 13.11
C LEU A 134 14.12 18.05 13.36
N ARG A 135 15.41 18.39 13.29
CA ARG A 135 15.90 19.77 13.35
C ARG A 135 15.76 20.55 12.04
N GLY A 136 15.29 19.90 10.97
CA GLY A 136 15.15 20.52 9.65
C GLY A 136 16.47 20.78 8.92
N VAL A 137 17.59 20.25 9.42
CA VAL A 137 18.93 20.44 8.82
C VAL A 137 19.09 19.60 7.56
N LEU A 138 18.53 18.39 7.57
CA LEU A 138 18.57 17.45 6.46
C LEU A 138 17.15 17.02 6.07
N LYS A 139 16.85 17.05 4.77
CA LYS A 139 15.67 16.38 4.21
C LYS A 139 16.10 14.99 3.77
N ILE A 140 15.90 13.98 4.61
CA ILE A 140 16.46 12.64 4.37
C ILE A 140 15.48 11.54 4.77
N CYS A 141 15.53 10.43 4.05
CA CYS A 141 14.88 9.17 4.39
C CYS A 141 15.86 8.01 4.15
N ALA A 142 15.90 7.04 5.06
CA ALA A 142 16.70 5.84 4.91
C ALA A 142 15.82 4.59 4.81
N VAL A 143 16.12 3.74 3.83
CA VAL A 143 15.45 2.48 3.56
C VAL A 143 16.49 1.37 3.41
N LYS A 144 16.09 0.13 3.69
CA LYS A 144 16.95 -1.03 3.43
C LYS A 144 16.92 -1.38 1.95
N ALA A 145 18.02 -1.90 1.44
CA ALA A 145 18.11 -2.43 0.09
C ALA A 145 17.30 -3.73 -0.02
N PRO A 146 16.54 -3.95 -1.11
CA PRO A 146 15.79 -5.19 -1.31
C PRO A 146 16.73 -6.36 -1.64
N GLY A 147 16.31 -7.57 -1.28
CA GLY A 147 17.08 -8.78 -1.52
C GLY A 147 18.29 -8.98 -0.59
N PHE A 148 19.02 -10.06 -0.84
CA PHE A 148 20.18 -10.50 -0.04
C PHE A 148 21.32 -10.95 -0.96
N GLY A 149 22.57 -10.80 -0.50
CA GLY A 149 23.77 -11.18 -1.25
C GLY A 149 23.81 -10.59 -2.66
N ASP A 150 24.16 -11.42 -3.64
CA ASP A 150 24.27 -11.01 -5.06
C ASP A 150 22.96 -10.45 -5.63
N ARG A 151 21.81 -10.92 -5.14
CA ARG A 151 20.51 -10.38 -5.57
C ARG A 151 20.35 -8.93 -5.18
N ARG A 152 20.78 -8.55 -3.98
CA ARG A 152 20.75 -7.16 -3.52
C ARG A 152 21.62 -6.29 -4.42
N LYS A 153 22.84 -6.74 -4.71
CA LYS A 153 23.77 -6.04 -5.59
C LYS A 153 23.18 -5.85 -7.00
N ALA A 154 22.56 -6.89 -7.53
CA ALA A 154 21.90 -6.83 -8.83
C ALA A 154 20.73 -5.83 -8.85
N MET A 155 19.88 -5.83 -7.82
CA MET A 155 18.75 -4.90 -7.68
C MET A 155 19.20 -3.45 -7.46
N LEU A 156 20.23 -3.22 -6.63
CA LEU A 156 20.83 -1.90 -6.48
C LEU A 156 21.45 -1.41 -7.79
N GLY A 157 22.03 -2.30 -8.59
CA GLY A 157 22.49 -1.99 -9.94
C GLY A 157 21.36 -1.59 -10.88
N ASP A 158 20.20 -2.24 -10.78
CA ASP A 158 19.00 -1.87 -11.55
C ASP A 158 18.53 -0.45 -11.17
N MET A 159 18.51 -0.14 -9.87
CA MET A 159 18.18 1.21 -9.38
C MET A 159 19.21 2.25 -9.82
N ALA A 160 20.49 1.90 -9.86
CA ALA A 160 21.56 2.79 -10.31
C ALA A 160 21.34 3.20 -11.77
N VAL A 161 21.06 2.23 -12.64
CA VAL A 161 20.73 2.49 -14.05
C VAL A 161 19.46 3.35 -14.18
N LEU A 162 18.40 3.02 -13.44
CA LEU A 162 17.14 3.77 -13.47
C LEU A 162 17.30 5.23 -13.05
N THR A 163 18.15 5.50 -12.06
CA THR A 163 18.30 6.83 -11.45
C THR A 163 19.50 7.62 -12.00
N GLY A 164 20.29 7.01 -12.89
CA GLY A 164 21.53 7.59 -13.41
C GLY A 164 22.66 7.70 -12.37
N GLY A 165 22.56 6.94 -11.28
CA GLY A 165 23.55 6.92 -10.19
C GLY A 165 24.59 5.82 -10.33
N THR A 166 25.55 5.81 -9.41
CA THR A 166 26.56 4.75 -9.29
C THR A 166 26.25 3.89 -8.07
N LEU A 167 26.18 2.56 -8.25
CA LEU A 167 26.14 1.62 -7.12
C LEU A 167 27.48 1.68 -6.37
N ILE A 168 27.49 2.14 -5.13
CA ILE A 168 28.69 2.17 -4.30
C ILE A 168 28.89 0.78 -3.67
N SER A 169 29.69 -0.04 -4.35
CA SER A 169 30.09 -1.41 -3.98
C SER A 169 31.58 -1.52 -3.64
N GLU A 170 31.95 -2.54 -2.86
CA GLU A 170 33.37 -2.83 -2.55
C GLU A 170 34.21 -3.08 -3.81
N ASP A 171 33.63 -3.70 -4.85
CA ASP A 171 34.31 -4.00 -6.12
C ASP A 171 34.82 -2.75 -6.84
N LEU A 172 34.17 -1.60 -6.63
CA LEU A 172 34.58 -0.33 -7.25
C LEU A 172 35.66 0.39 -6.43
N GLY A 173 35.96 -0.09 -5.21
CA GLY A 173 36.94 0.52 -4.31
C GLY A 173 36.57 1.92 -3.80
N ILE A 174 35.32 2.37 -4.01
CA ILE A 174 34.85 3.67 -3.56
C ILE A 174 34.36 3.55 -2.11
N ARG A 175 35.07 4.21 -1.19
CA ARG A 175 34.65 4.31 0.22
C ARG A 175 33.56 5.37 0.39
N LEU A 176 32.67 5.19 1.37
CA LEU A 176 31.54 6.10 1.65
C LEU A 176 32.00 7.56 1.85
N GLU A 177 33.13 7.76 2.52
CA GLU A 177 33.75 9.07 2.77
C GLU A 177 34.20 9.79 1.48
N ASN A 178 34.46 9.06 0.40
CA ASN A 178 34.92 9.59 -0.88
C ASN A 178 33.78 9.72 -1.90
N VAL A 179 32.54 9.49 -1.49
CA VAL A 179 31.39 9.64 -2.39
C VAL A 179 31.18 11.13 -2.69
N GLU A 180 31.01 11.43 -3.98
CA GLU A 180 30.69 12.75 -4.50
C GLU A 180 29.22 12.81 -4.91
N VAL A 181 28.67 14.02 -5.01
CA VAL A 181 27.29 14.25 -5.45
C VAL A 181 27.03 13.65 -6.84
N GLY A 182 28.05 13.65 -7.71
CA GLY A 182 27.96 13.06 -9.05
C GLY A 182 27.86 11.52 -9.09
N HIS A 183 28.09 10.84 -7.96
CA HIS A 183 27.83 9.39 -7.86
C HIS A 183 26.39 9.07 -7.44
N LEU A 184 25.65 10.05 -6.91
CA LEU A 184 24.28 9.85 -6.48
C LEU A 184 23.36 9.76 -7.70
N GLY A 185 22.36 8.89 -7.61
CA GLY A 185 21.24 8.91 -8.54
C GLY A 185 20.34 10.12 -8.28
N SER A 186 19.41 10.37 -9.19
CA SER A 186 18.36 11.36 -8.98
C SER A 186 17.00 10.89 -9.50
N ALA A 187 15.94 11.42 -8.92
CA ALA A 187 14.57 11.17 -9.34
C ALA A 187 13.70 12.41 -9.09
N ARG A 188 12.66 12.60 -9.91
CA ARG A 188 11.68 13.67 -9.68
C ARG A 188 11.01 13.52 -8.32
N ARG A 189 10.58 12.30 -7.98
CA ARG A 189 9.85 12.04 -6.75
C ARG A 189 10.13 10.65 -6.21
N VAL A 190 10.27 10.54 -4.89
CA VAL A 190 10.31 9.27 -4.18
C VAL A 190 9.24 9.27 -3.09
N GLU A 191 8.48 8.19 -3.03
CA GLU A 191 7.50 7.94 -1.98
C GLU A 191 7.93 6.71 -1.18
N VAL A 192 8.08 6.88 0.14
CA VAL A 192 8.46 5.80 1.05
C VAL A 192 7.34 5.60 2.07
N GLY A 193 6.71 4.43 2.03
CA GLY A 193 5.75 3.97 3.03
C GLY A 193 6.43 3.15 4.13
N LYS A 194 5.61 2.48 4.93
CA LYS A 194 6.08 1.57 5.99
C LYS A 194 6.76 0.32 5.43
N ASP A 195 6.20 -0.23 4.36
CA ASP A 195 6.60 -1.53 3.81
C ASP A 195 7.16 -1.43 2.38
N ASP A 196 6.98 -0.28 1.71
CA ASP A 196 7.38 -0.08 0.33
C ASP A 196 8.09 1.26 0.07
N CYS A 197 8.78 1.33 -1.07
CA CYS A 197 9.40 2.53 -1.59
C CYS A 197 9.23 2.57 -3.11
N THR A 198 8.77 3.70 -3.64
CA THR A 198 8.52 3.94 -5.06
C THR A 198 9.36 5.11 -5.56
N ILE A 199 10.15 4.86 -6.60
CA ILE A 199 10.95 5.87 -7.32
C ILE A 199 10.19 6.22 -8.59
N ILE A 200 9.92 7.51 -8.79
CA ILE A 200 9.13 8.04 -9.90
C ILE A 200 10.01 9.00 -10.72
N GLU A 201 10.11 8.75 -12.01
CA GLU A 201 10.95 9.50 -12.97
C GLU A 201 12.41 9.59 -12.51
N GLY A 202 13.09 8.44 -12.53
CA GLY A 202 14.54 8.40 -12.35
C GLY A 202 15.28 9.07 -13.51
N ALA A 203 16.38 9.76 -13.24
CA ALA A 203 17.15 10.48 -14.25
C ALA A 203 18.11 9.59 -15.07
N GLY A 204 17.86 8.28 -15.11
CA GLY A 204 18.59 7.33 -15.93
C GLY A 204 18.37 7.59 -17.43
N ARG A 205 19.35 7.22 -18.26
CA ARG A 205 19.16 7.32 -19.72
C ARG A 205 18.31 6.16 -20.20
N SER A 206 17.29 6.45 -21.01
CA SER A 206 16.42 5.41 -21.55
C SER A 206 17.18 4.36 -22.38
N GLU A 207 18.32 4.68 -23.00
CA GLU A 207 19.17 3.66 -23.64
C GLU A 207 19.76 2.67 -22.64
N ASP A 208 20.30 3.16 -21.51
CA ASP A 208 20.94 2.33 -20.50
C ASP A 208 19.91 1.42 -19.82
N ILE A 209 18.70 1.94 -19.58
CA ILE A 209 17.57 1.15 -19.07
C ILE A 209 17.18 0.05 -20.06
N LYS A 210 17.08 0.36 -21.37
CA LYS A 210 16.79 -0.66 -22.40
C LYS A 210 17.86 -1.74 -22.47
N VAL A 211 19.14 -1.36 -22.39
CA VAL A 211 20.26 -2.32 -22.34
C VAL A 211 20.12 -3.21 -21.11
N ARG A 212 19.82 -2.62 -19.94
CA ARG A 212 19.64 -3.37 -18.70
C ARG A 212 18.46 -4.34 -18.75
N VAL A 213 17.34 -3.90 -19.32
CA VAL A 213 16.16 -4.75 -19.57
C VAL A 213 16.51 -5.92 -20.47
N GLN A 214 17.28 -5.69 -21.55
CA GLN A 214 17.69 -6.76 -22.46
C GLN A 214 18.64 -7.75 -21.78
N GLN A 215 19.59 -7.27 -20.97
CA GLN A 215 20.45 -8.15 -20.18
C GLN A 215 19.65 -9.11 -19.28
N ILE A 216 18.62 -8.59 -18.59
CA ILE A 216 17.78 -9.42 -17.72
C ILE A 216 16.97 -10.44 -18.54
N ARG A 217 16.47 -10.07 -19.73
CA ARG A 217 15.80 -11.01 -20.64
C ARG A 217 16.73 -12.13 -21.09
N ASP A 218 17.96 -11.80 -21.48
CA ASP A 218 18.94 -12.81 -21.88
C ASP A 218 19.27 -13.77 -20.73
N HIS A 219 19.29 -13.29 -19.48
CA HIS A 219 19.47 -14.14 -18.29
C HIS A 219 18.29 -15.07 -18.03
N ILE A 220 17.05 -14.62 -18.30
CA ILE A 220 15.83 -15.45 -18.21
C ILE A 220 15.88 -16.60 -19.21
N GLU A 221 16.35 -16.35 -20.43
CA GLU A 221 16.43 -17.37 -21.49
C GLU A 221 17.55 -18.38 -21.25
N LYS A 222 18.68 -17.93 -20.69
CA LYS A 222 19.87 -18.77 -20.46
C LYS A 222 19.82 -19.58 -19.17
N THR A 223 18.91 -19.27 -18.25
CA THR A 223 18.85 -19.98 -16.97
C THR A 223 18.00 -21.25 -17.06
N ASP A 224 18.59 -22.35 -16.60
CA ASP A 224 17.91 -23.65 -16.44
C ASP A 224 17.20 -23.77 -15.08
N SER A 225 17.42 -22.80 -14.18
CA SER A 225 16.85 -22.75 -12.83
C SER A 225 15.53 -22.00 -12.85
N ASP A 226 14.42 -22.68 -12.51
CA ASP A 226 13.10 -22.06 -12.40
C ASP A 226 13.07 -20.97 -11.32
N TYR A 227 13.83 -21.15 -10.24
CA TYR A 227 14.00 -20.16 -9.19
C TYR A 227 14.62 -18.88 -9.73
N ASP A 228 15.75 -18.98 -10.45
CA ASP A 228 16.41 -17.79 -11.01
C ASP A 228 15.56 -17.12 -12.07
N ARG A 229 14.84 -17.92 -12.88
CA ARG A 229 13.90 -17.42 -13.89
C ARG A 229 12.83 -16.55 -13.26
N GLU A 230 12.19 -17.03 -12.19
CA GLU A 230 11.20 -16.27 -11.42
C GLU A 230 11.81 -14.97 -10.88
N LYS A 231 13.03 -15.03 -10.33
CA LYS A 231 13.67 -13.84 -9.73
C LYS A 231 14.14 -12.82 -10.77
N PHE A 232 14.54 -13.24 -11.95
CA PHE A 232 14.80 -12.34 -13.05
C PHE A 232 13.51 -11.73 -13.61
N GLN A 233 12.41 -12.50 -13.66
CA GLN A 233 11.10 -11.98 -14.05
C GLN A 233 10.60 -10.91 -13.08
N GLU A 234 10.75 -11.11 -11.76
CA GLU A 234 10.44 -10.08 -10.76
C GLU A 234 11.22 -8.78 -11.00
N ARG A 235 12.53 -8.89 -11.25
CA ARG A 235 13.40 -7.73 -11.52
C ARG A 235 13.02 -7.04 -12.83
N LEU A 236 12.77 -7.82 -13.88
CA LEU A 236 12.33 -7.32 -15.17
C LEU A 236 11.02 -6.54 -15.02
N ALA A 237 10.03 -7.12 -14.34
CA ALA A 237 8.74 -6.49 -14.09
C ALA A 237 8.90 -5.16 -13.34
N LYS A 238 9.76 -5.11 -12.31
CA LYS A 238 10.07 -3.88 -11.56
C LYS A 238 10.73 -2.78 -12.41
N LEU A 239 11.48 -3.15 -13.45
CA LEU A 239 12.17 -2.21 -14.34
C LEU A 239 11.33 -1.80 -15.56
N THR A 240 10.43 -2.69 -16.04
CA THR A 240 9.60 -2.45 -17.24
C THR A 240 8.16 -2.06 -16.94
N GLY A 241 7.64 -2.38 -15.74
CA GLY A 241 6.24 -2.16 -15.36
C GLY A 241 5.84 -0.68 -15.35
N GLY A 242 6.83 0.22 -15.30
CA GLY A 242 6.62 1.66 -15.26
C GLY A 242 5.82 2.09 -14.02
N VAL A 243 5.61 3.39 -13.93
CA VAL A 243 4.77 3.99 -12.91
C VAL A 243 3.70 4.82 -13.61
N ALA A 244 2.43 4.52 -13.34
CA ALA A 244 1.34 5.42 -13.70
C ALA A 244 1.15 6.42 -12.54
N VAL A 245 1.22 7.70 -12.86
CA VAL A 245 1.01 8.78 -11.92
C VAL A 245 -0.34 9.41 -12.23
N ILE A 246 -1.25 9.39 -11.26
CA ILE A 246 -2.54 10.06 -11.33
C ILE A 246 -2.43 11.35 -10.55
N SER A 247 -2.34 12.49 -11.24
CA SER A 247 -2.28 13.80 -10.60
C SER A 247 -3.70 14.34 -10.47
N VAL A 248 -4.20 14.43 -9.24
CA VAL A 248 -5.58 14.81 -8.93
C VAL A 248 -5.73 16.32 -9.01
N GLY A 249 -6.54 16.79 -9.95
CA GLY A 249 -6.89 18.20 -10.05
C GLY A 249 -8.21 18.51 -9.36
N ALA A 250 -8.32 19.70 -8.75
CA ALA A 250 -9.55 20.18 -8.15
C ALA A 250 -9.59 21.72 -8.09
N SER A 251 -10.78 22.27 -7.81
CA SER A 251 -10.95 23.73 -7.69
C SER A 251 -10.55 24.25 -6.31
N THR A 252 -10.53 23.38 -5.30
CA THR A 252 -10.14 23.71 -3.92
C THR A 252 -9.26 22.61 -3.33
N GLU A 253 -8.43 22.96 -2.35
CA GLU A 253 -7.55 21.99 -1.66
C GLU A 253 -8.36 20.89 -0.95
N ALA A 254 -9.50 21.24 -0.33
CA ALA A 254 -10.36 20.28 0.35
C ALA A 254 -10.95 19.23 -0.63
N GLU A 255 -11.40 19.68 -1.80
CA GLU A 255 -11.89 18.81 -2.87
C GLU A 255 -10.76 17.94 -3.45
N MET A 256 -9.55 18.49 -3.58
CA MET A 256 -8.37 17.74 -4.04
C MET A 256 -8.06 16.59 -3.10
N LYS A 257 -7.98 16.86 -1.79
CA LYS A 257 -7.72 15.84 -0.76
C LYS A 257 -8.82 14.78 -0.71
N GLN A 258 -10.09 15.20 -0.78
CA GLN A 258 -11.23 14.27 -0.80
C GLN A 258 -11.23 13.39 -2.05
N THR A 259 -10.89 13.94 -3.22
CA THR A 259 -10.81 13.19 -4.47
C THR A 259 -9.60 12.27 -4.49
N LYS A 260 -8.44 12.72 -4.00
CA LYS A 260 -7.24 11.90 -3.82
C LYS A 260 -7.54 10.69 -2.94
N ALA A 261 -8.14 10.89 -1.77
CA ALA A 261 -8.49 9.79 -0.86
C ALA A 261 -9.43 8.77 -1.54
N ARG A 262 -10.47 9.23 -2.26
CA ARG A 262 -11.35 8.34 -3.03
C ARG A 262 -10.60 7.56 -4.12
N MET A 263 -9.64 8.18 -4.79
CA MET A 263 -8.81 7.51 -5.81
C MET A 263 -7.85 6.48 -5.19
N GLU A 264 -7.23 6.79 -4.05
CA GLU A 264 -6.37 5.85 -3.33
C GLU A 264 -7.16 4.63 -2.85
N ASP A 265 -8.34 4.83 -2.25
CA ASP A 265 -9.24 3.73 -1.86
C ASP A 265 -9.61 2.85 -3.06
N ALA A 266 -10.03 3.47 -4.16
CA ALA A 266 -10.38 2.76 -5.38
C ALA A 266 -9.19 2.02 -6.00
N LEU A 267 -7.98 2.56 -5.92
CA LEU A 267 -6.76 1.89 -6.37
C LEU A 267 -6.46 0.65 -5.52
N HIS A 268 -6.59 0.76 -4.19
CA HIS A 268 -6.39 -0.37 -3.30
C HIS A 268 -7.46 -1.46 -3.49
N ALA A 269 -8.73 -1.08 -3.67
CA ALA A 269 -9.82 -2.01 -3.94
C ALA A 269 -9.64 -2.77 -5.26
N THR A 270 -9.28 -2.06 -6.33
CA THR A 270 -9.04 -2.67 -7.66
C THR A 270 -7.82 -3.60 -7.65
N ARG A 271 -6.73 -3.24 -6.97
CA ARG A 271 -5.59 -4.15 -6.74
C ARG A 271 -5.99 -5.41 -5.98
N ALA A 272 -6.72 -5.24 -4.88
CA ALA A 272 -7.22 -6.35 -4.08
C ALA A 272 -8.14 -7.30 -4.88
N ALA A 273 -8.95 -6.74 -5.79
CA ALA A 273 -9.82 -7.50 -6.67
C ALA A 273 -9.04 -8.30 -7.71
N VAL A 274 -7.96 -7.74 -8.28
CA VAL A 274 -7.10 -8.47 -9.23
C VAL A 274 -6.34 -9.61 -8.54
N GLU A 275 -5.99 -9.46 -7.27
CA GLU A 275 -5.23 -10.47 -6.52
C GLU A 275 -6.07 -11.69 -6.09
N GLU A 276 -7.23 -11.48 -5.45
CA GLU A 276 -8.04 -12.56 -4.87
C GLU A 276 -9.43 -12.71 -5.53
N GLY A 277 -9.73 -11.91 -6.55
CA GLY A 277 -11.01 -11.92 -7.25
C GLY A 277 -12.09 -11.04 -6.60
N ILE A 278 -13.29 -11.12 -7.18
CA ILE A 278 -14.46 -10.32 -6.83
C ILE A 278 -15.61 -11.18 -6.32
N LEU A 279 -16.45 -10.57 -5.48
CA LEU A 279 -17.65 -11.14 -4.88
C LEU A 279 -18.87 -10.26 -5.21
N PRO A 280 -20.10 -10.82 -5.16
CA PRO A 280 -21.30 -9.98 -5.14
C PRO A 280 -21.27 -9.10 -3.89
N GLY A 281 -21.31 -7.77 -4.10
CA GLY A 281 -21.13 -6.79 -3.04
C GLY A 281 -22.39 -6.56 -2.20
N GLY A 282 -22.41 -5.46 -1.45
CA GLY A 282 -23.58 -5.04 -0.66
C GLY A 282 -23.90 -6.00 0.50
N GLY A 283 -22.90 -6.72 1.01
CA GLY A 283 -23.08 -7.71 2.09
C GLY A 283 -23.65 -9.06 1.64
N VAL A 284 -24.00 -9.24 0.36
CA VAL A 284 -24.55 -10.50 -0.16
C VAL A 284 -23.58 -11.66 0.07
N ALA A 285 -22.28 -11.47 -0.19
CA ALA A 285 -21.29 -12.51 0.02
C ALA A 285 -21.25 -13.04 1.47
N LEU A 286 -21.43 -12.16 2.46
CA LEU A 286 -21.45 -12.52 3.87
C LEU A 286 -22.74 -13.26 4.23
N LEU A 287 -23.89 -12.81 3.74
CA LEU A 287 -25.17 -13.49 3.93
C LEU A 287 -25.14 -14.92 3.37
N ARG A 288 -24.51 -15.14 2.21
CA ARG A 288 -24.37 -16.49 1.64
C ARG A 288 -23.46 -17.39 2.47
N ALA A 289 -22.48 -16.82 3.17
CA ALA A 289 -21.57 -17.56 4.04
C ALA A 289 -22.25 -18.08 5.33
N ILE A 290 -23.36 -17.48 5.76
CA ILE A 290 -24.12 -17.91 6.97
C ILE A 290 -24.45 -19.40 6.90
N SER A 291 -24.91 -19.88 5.74
CA SER A 291 -25.26 -21.29 5.55
C SER A 291 -24.09 -22.26 5.76
N ALA A 292 -22.85 -21.83 5.55
CA ALA A 292 -21.67 -22.64 5.83
C ALA A 292 -21.36 -22.67 7.32
N VAL A 293 -21.59 -21.56 8.04
CA VAL A 293 -21.41 -21.46 9.49
C VAL A 293 -22.46 -22.29 10.23
N GLU A 294 -23.72 -22.23 9.80
CA GLU A 294 -24.83 -22.97 10.42
C GLU A 294 -24.72 -24.50 10.27
N LYS A 295 -23.95 -24.98 9.28
CA LYS A 295 -23.69 -26.40 9.06
C LYS A 295 -22.57 -26.96 9.96
N LEU A 296 -21.87 -26.12 10.71
CA LEU A 296 -20.81 -26.57 11.60
C LEU A 296 -21.40 -27.28 12.82
N GLU A 297 -21.02 -28.54 13.00
CA GLU A 297 -21.36 -29.31 14.20
C GLU A 297 -20.28 -29.10 15.26
N LEU A 298 -20.52 -28.15 16.17
CA LEU A 298 -19.57 -27.75 17.20
C LEU A 298 -20.13 -28.01 18.62
N PRO A 299 -19.30 -28.42 19.59
CA PRO A 299 -19.73 -28.63 20.96
C PRO A 299 -19.73 -27.35 21.81
N GLY A 300 -20.59 -27.28 22.82
CA GLY A 300 -20.51 -26.30 23.91
C GLY A 300 -20.39 -24.84 23.46
N ASP A 301 -19.35 -24.16 23.95
CA ASP A 301 -19.12 -22.72 23.71
C ASP A 301 -18.76 -22.40 22.26
N GLU A 302 -18.16 -23.34 21.52
CA GLU A 302 -17.85 -23.17 20.10
C GLU A 302 -19.14 -23.00 19.26
N ALA A 303 -20.21 -23.71 19.62
CA ALA A 303 -21.52 -23.52 19.00
C ALA A 303 -22.12 -22.14 19.29
N ILE A 304 -21.85 -21.57 20.47
CA ILE A 304 -22.25 -20.19 20.81
C ILE A 304 -21.49 -19.22 19.88
N GLY A 305 -20.17 -19.41 19.74
CA GLY A 305 -19.33 -18.61 18.84
C GLY A 305 -19.83 -18.65 17.40
N ALA A 306 -20.15 -19.82 16.86
CA ALA A 306 -20.69 -19.95 15.51
C ALA A 306 -22.00 -19.17 15.32
N ARG A 307 -22.92 -19.21 16.30
CA ARG A 307 -24.16 -18.41 16.26
C ARG A 307 -23.90 -16.90 16.30
N ILE A 308 -22.91 -16.45 17.08
CA ILE A 308 -22.51 -15.04 17.12
C ILE A 308 -22.00 -14.59 15.74
N ILE A 309 -21.14 -15.40 15.10
CA ILE A 309 -20.63 -15.10 13.76
C ILE A 309 -21.77 -15.09 12.75
N ALA A 310 -22.65 -16.11 12.74
CA ALA A 310 -23.80 -16.16 11.83
C ALA A 310 -24.65 -14.89 11.91
N LYS A 311 -24.95 -14.41 13.13
CA LYS A 311 -25.68 -13.15 13.34
C LYS A 311 -24.89 -11.92 12.89
N ALA A 312 -23.58 -11.88 13.14
CA ALA A 312 -22.74 -10.75 12.76
C ALA A 312 -22.62 -10.58 11.24
N LEU A 313 -22.68 -11.67 10.48
CA LEU A 313 -22.60 -11.65 9.01
C LEU A 313 -23.78 -10.92 8.35
N GLU A 314 -24.91 -10.77 9.03
CA GLU A 314 -26.07 -10.00 8.54
C GLU A 314 -25.85 -8.49 8.64
N ALA A 315 -25.02 -8.04 9.59
CA ALA A 315 -24.89 -6.63 9.95
C ALA A 315 -24.55 -5.72 8.76
N PRO A 316 -23.61 -6.05 7.86
CA PRO A 316 -23.26 -5.14 6.76
C PRO A 316 -24.42 -4.85 5.80
N ALA A 317 -25.20 -5.87 5.40
CA ALA A 317 -26.35 -5.66 4.53
C ALA A 317 -27.45 -4.85 5.22
N ARG A 318 -27.67 -5.10 6.52
CA ARG A 318 -28.64 -4.35 7.34
C ARG A 318 -28.25 -2.88 7.46
N THR A 319 -26.99 -2.59 7.79
CA THR A 319 -26.49 -1.22 7.95
C THR A 319 -26.59 -0.44 6.64
N ILE A 320 -26.29 -1.05 5.50
CA ILE A 320 -26.46 -0.41 4.19
C ILE A 320 -27.93 -0.03 3.96
N ALA A 321 -28.86 -0.96 4.18
CA ALA A 321 -30.29 -0.71 4.01
C ALA A 321 -30.85 0.33 5.00
N GLU A 322 -30.44 0.28 6.26
CA GLU A 322 -30.84 1.23 7.32
C GLU A 322 -30.38 2.66 6.99
N ASN A 323 -29.15 2.82 6.47
CA ASN A 323 -28.65 4.12 6.01
C ASN A 323 -29.46 4.68 4.83
N CYS A 324 -30.14 3.83 4.07
CA CYS A 324 -31.05 4.20 2.98
C CYS A 324 -32.51 4.36 3.44
N GLY A 325 -32.77 4.34 4.76
CA GLY A 325 -34.10 4.54 5.33
C GLY A 325 -35.03 3.32 5.20
N LYS A 326 -34.48 2.13 4.96
CA LYS A 326 -35.22 0.86 4.88
C LYS A 326 -35.06 0.05 6.17
N ASP A 327 -35.94 -0.92 6.35
CA ASP A 327 -35.78 -1.89 7.45
C ASP A 327 -34.70 -2.91 7.07
N GLY A 328 -33.53 -2.78 7.69
CA GLY A 328 -32.38 -3.63 7.39
C GLY A 328 -32.64 -5.12 7.62
N ALA A 329 -33.43 -5.48 8.63
CA ALA A 329 -33.73 -6.88 8.92
C ALA A 329 -34.55 -7.51 7.80
N VAL A 330 -35.59 -6.78 7.33
CA VAL A 330 -36.44 -7.22 6.21
C VAL A 330 -35.60 -7.39 4.95
N ILE A 331 -34.78 -6.40 4.60
CA ILE A 331 -33.92 -6.47 3.41
C ILE A 331 -32.94 -7.65 3.49
N ALA A 332 -32.27 -7.84 4.63
CA ALA A 332 -31.32 -8.94 4.81
C ALA A 332 -32.00 -10.32 4.69
N ASP A 333 -33.18 -10.49 5.28
CA ASP A 333 -33.97 -11.72 5.18
C ASP A 333 -34.42 -12.00 3.74
N GLU A 334 -34.89 -10.99 3.02
CA GLU A 334 -35.26 -11.11 1.60
C GLU A 334 -34.05 -11.51 0.74
N ILE A 335 -32.89 -10.88 0.93
CA ILE A 335 -31.66 -11.27 0.24
C ILE A 335 -31.29 -12.72 0.57
N ARG A 336 -31.44 -13.16 1.84
CA ARG A 336 -31.12 -14.52 2.28
C ARG A 336 -31.99 -15.59 1.60
N GLN A 337 -33.24 -15.27 1.29
CA GLN A 337 -34.16 -16.16 0.55
C GLN A 337 -33.82 -16.26 -0.95
N LEU A 338 -33.15 -15.24 -1.51
CA LEU A 338 -32.66 -15.26 -2.88
C LEU A 338 -31.40 -16.14 -3.02
N SER A 339 -31.06 -16.48 -4.26
CA SER A 339 -29.94 -17.38 -4.57
C SER A 339 -28.84 -16.72 -5.41
N GLY A 340 -27.64 -17.30 -5.35
CA GLY A 340 -26.50 -16.86 -6.15
C GLY A 340 -26.09 -15.41 -5.84
N SER A 341 -25.92 -14.62 -6.90
CA SER A 341 -25.50 -13.22 -6.87
C SER A 341 -26.66 -12.22 -6.75
N MET A 342 -27.90 -12.69 -6.57
CA MET A 342 -29.03 -11.80 -6.32
C MET A 342 -28.87 -11.10 -4.97
N GLY A 343 -29.07 -9.78 -4.97
CA GLY A 343 -28.93 -8.90 -3.82
C GLY A 343 -29.81 -7.66 -3.95
N TYR A 344 -29.63 -6.71 -3.05
CA TYR A 344 -30.36 -5.44 -3.02
C TYR A 344 -29.42 -4.30 -3.44
N ASP A 345 -29.80 -3.57 -4.48
CA ASP A 345 -29.14 -2.34 -4.87
C ASP A 345 -29.78 -1.16 -4.13
N ALA A 346 -29.08 -0.64 -3.13
CA ALA A 346 -29.56 0.44 -2.29
C ALA A 346 -29.67 1.80 -3.01
N ALA A 347 -29.06 1.96 -4.18
CA ALA A 347 -29.15 3.19 -4.98
C ALA A 347 -30.41 3.22 -5.85
N SER A 348 -30.81 2.07 -6.40
CA SER A 348 -32.03 1.93 -7.23
C SER A 348 -33.24 1.45 -6.44
N ASP A 349 -33.05 0.95 -5.21
CA ASP A 349 -34.09 0.35 -4.36
C ASP A 349 -34.71 -0.92 -4.97
N GLU A 350 -33.90 -1.70 -5.71
CA GLU A 350 -34.35 -2.90 -6.43
C GLU A 350 -33.51 -4.14 -6.10
N TYR A 351 -34.11 -5.32 -6.25
CA TYR A 351 -33.41 -6.60 -6.16
C TYR A 351 -32.82 -6.99 -7.51
N VAL A 352 -31.50 -7.04 -7.58
CA VAL A 352 -30.76 -7.21 -8.84
C VAL A 352 -29.69 -8.29 -8.72
N ASP A 353 -29.22 -8.77 -9.87
CA ASP A 353 -28.01 -9.59 -9.94
C ASP A 353 -26.79 -8.68 -9.75
N MET A 354 -26.20 -8.70 -8.55
CA MET A 354 -25.14 -7.77 -8.15
C MET A 354 -23.94 -7.80 -9.09
N LEU A 355 -23.61 -8.98 -9.62
CA LEU A 355 -22.48 -9.12 -10.56
C LEU A 355 -22.78 -8.43 -11.90
N LYS A 356 -24.03 -8.50 -12.38
CA LYS A 356 -24.43 -7.85 -13.65
C LYS A 356 -24.67 -6.36 -13.49
N ALA A 357 -25.24 -5.96 -12.34
CA ALA A 357 -25.38 -4.56 -11.96
C ALA A 357 -24.02 -3.87 -11.73
N GLY A 358 -22.95 -4.67 -11.57
CA GLY A 358 -21.60 -4.19 -11.34
C GLY A 358 -21.32 -3.86 -9.89
N ILE A 359 -22.17 -4.27 -8.94
CA ILE A 359 -22.01 -4.09 -7.49
C ILE A 359 -21.10 -5.19 -6.95
N LEU A 360 -19.80 -4.90 -6.95
CA LEU A 360 -18.73 -5.86 -6.72
C LEU A 360 -17.86 -5.45 -5.54
N ASP A 361 -17.55 -6.40 -4.66
CA ASP A 361 -16.58 -6.22 -3.58
C ASP A 361 -15.34 -7.09 -3.80
N PRO A 362 -14.11 -6.59 -3.53
CA PRO A 362 -12.91 -7.42 -3.56
C PRO A 362 -12.94 -8.52 -2.49
N ALA A 363 -12.66 -9.76 -2.89
CA ALA A 363 -12.68 -10.90 -1.95
C ALA A 363 -11.69 -10.74 -0.80
N LYS A 364 -10.49 -10.22 -1.10
CA LYS A 364 -9.43 -9.93 -0.13
C LYS A 364 -9.90 -8.97 0.95
N VAL A 365 -10.63 -7.91 0.58
CA VAL A 365 -11.13 -6.88 1.50
C VAL A 365 -12.16 -7.49 2.44
N VAL A 366 -13.16 -8.19 1.90
CA VAL A 366 -14.22 -8.83 2.70
C VAL A 366 -13.64 -9.85 3.68
N ARG A 367 -12.71 -10.70 3.22
CA ARG A 367 -12.04 -11.69 4.08
C ARG A 367 -11.24 -11.01 5.19
N ASN A 368 -10.38 -10.05 4.85
CA ASN A 368 -9.52 -9.39 5.82
C ASN A 368 -10.34 -8.61 6.85
N ALA A 369 -11.40 -7.91 6.42
CA ALA A 369 -12.31 -7.20 7.32
C ALA A 369 -12.96 -8.15 8.33
N LEU A 370 -13.52 -9.27 7.86
CA LEU A 370 -14.15 -10.25 8.72
C LEU A 370 -13.16 -10.91 9.70
N SER A 371 -12.00 -11.36 9.21
CA SER A 371 -10.98 -12.03 10.04
C SER A 371 -10.40 -11.10 11.10
N ASN A 372 -10.08 -9.86 10.73
CA ASN A 372 -9.55 -8.87 11.68
C ASN A 372 -10.60 -8.47 12.72
N ALA A 373 -11.84 -8.24 12.30
CA ALA A 373 -12.94 -7.92 13.21
C ALA A 373 -13.18 -9.07 14.21
N ALA A 374 -13.22 -10.32 13.75
CA ALA A 374 -13.37 -11.49 14.60
C ALA A 374 -12.21 -11.64 15.59
N SER A 375 -10.97 -11.39 15.16
CA SER A 375 -9.79 -11.45 16.01
C SER A 375 -9.84 -10.44 17.16
N ILE A 376 -10.16 -9.18 16.86
CA ILE A 376 -10.25 -8.11 17.87
C ILE A 376 -11.46 -8.32 18.79
N ALA A 377 -12.62 -8.68 18.24
CA ALA A 377 -13.81 -8.97 19.04
C ALA A 377 -13.58 -10.15 19.99
N GLY A 378 -12.93 -11.23 19.52
CA GLY A 378 -12.58 -12.38 20.36
C GLY A 378 -11.65 -12.00 21.51
N LEU A 379 -10.64 -11.19 21.26
CA LEU A 379 -9.75 -10.66 22.31
C LEU A 379 -10.53 -9.81 23.31
N MET A 380 -11.41 -8.92 22.84
CA MET A 380 -12.19 -8.02 23.69
C MET A 380 -13.17 -8.79 24.59
N LEU A 381 -13.88 -9.79 24.05
CA LEU A 381 -14.84 -10.61 24.80
C LEU A 381 -14.18 -11.52 25.85
N THR A 382 -12.92 -11.87 25.65
CA THR A 382 -12.14 -12.70 26.59
C THR A 382 -11.32 -11.87 27.60
N THR A 383 -11.33 -10.54 27.45
CA THR A 383 -10.61 -9.64 28.37
C THR A 383 -11.44 -9.39 29.63
N SER A 384 -11.07 -10.03 30.74
CA SER A 384 -11.75 -9.86 32.04
C SER A 384 -11.27 -8.67 32.85
N VAL A 385 -10.04 -8.19 32.63
CA VAL A 385 -9.42 -7.14 33.44
C VAL A 385 -8.69 -6.16 32.53
N LEU A 386 -8.93 -4.86 32.74
CA LEU A 386 -8.22 -3.77 32.08
C LEU A 386 -7.45 -2.96 33.13
N VAL A 387 -6.14 -2.84 32.95
CA VAL A 387 -5.27 -2.02 33.80
C VAL A 387 -4.89 -0.77 33.03
N THR A 388 -5.20 0.40 33.59
CA THR A 388 -4.87 1.69 32.98
C THR A 388 -4.04 2.55 33.93
N LYS A 389 -3.23 3.45 33.37
CA LYS A 389 -2.54 4.49 34.15
C LYS A 389 -3.54 5.59 34.47
N THR A 390 -3.65 5.94 35.74
CA THR A 390 -4.35 7.16 36.17
C THR A 390 -3.45 8.36 35.94
N GLU A 391 -4.02 9.53 35.66
CA GLU A 391 -3.28 10.78 35.46
C GLU A 391 -2.52 11.24 36.73
N ASP A 392 -2.86 10.67 37.90
CA ASP A 392 -2.24 11.00 39.17
C ASP A 392 -0.91 10.25 39.40
N ALA A 393 0.16 10.75 38.79
CA ALA A 393 1.53 10.41 39.18
C ALA A 393 2.01 11.25 40.41
N ASP A 394 1.26 12.27 40.82
CA ASP A 394 1.59 13.14 41.96
C ASP A 394 0.46 13.19 43.00
N GLY A 395 0.42 12.22 43.91
CA GLY A 395 -0.08 12.37 45.29
C GLY A 395 -1.51 12.89 45.54
N GLY A 396 -2.37 13.01 44.53
CA GLY A 396 -3.75 13.46 44.66
C GLY A 396 -4.68 12.39 45.26
N LYS A 397 -5.68 12.81 46.06
CA LYS A 397 -6.67 11.91 46.68
C LYS A 397 -7.30 11.00 45.62
N LYS A 398 -7.09 9.69 45.78
CA LYS A 398 -7.75 8.65 44.98
C LYS A 398 -9.26 8.92 44.91
N PRO A 399 -9.85 9.17 43.72
CA PRO A 399 -11.29 9.07 43.59
C PRO A 399 -11.68 7.62 43.88
N ALA A 400 -12.73 7.43 44.68
CA ALA A 400 -13.29 6.11 44.91
C ALA A 400 -13.71 5.56 43.54
N SER A 401 -13.07 4.48 43.10
CA SER A 401 -13.46 3.78 41.88
C SER A 401 -14.85 3.19 42.09
N GLU A 402 -15.89 3.86 41.61
CA GLU A 402 -17.19 3.24 41.41
C GLU A 402 -17.04 2.15 40.34
N GLY A 403 -17.39 0.91 40.69
CA GLY A 403 -17.41 -0.20 39.74
C GLY A 403 -16.35 -1.29 39.94
N VAL A 404 -15.78 -1.45 41.14
CA VAL A 404 -15.13 -2.72 41.49
C VAL A 404 -16.21 -3.76 41.74
N ILE A 405 -16.61 -4.47 40.67
CA ILE A 405 -17.32 -5.74 40.81
C ILE A 405 -16.26 -6.76 41.25
N ARG A 406 -16.39 -7.24 42.49
CA ARG A 406 -15.59 -8.34 43.04
C ARG A 406 -15.97 -9.67 42.41
#